data_AF-A0A418YWP1-F1
#
_entry.id   AF-A0A418YWP1-F1
#
_cell.length_a   1.000
_cell.length_b   1.000
_cell.length_c   1.000
_cell.angle_alpha   90.00
_cell.angle_beta   90.00
_cell.angle_gamma   90.00
#
_symmetry.space_group_name_H-M   'P 1'
#
loop_
_entity.id
_entity.type
_entity.pdbx_description
1 polymer ?
#
loop_
_entity_poly.entity_id
_entity_poly.type
_entity_poly.pdbx_seq_one_letter_code
_entity_poly.pdbx_strand_id
1 'polypeptide(L)'
;MILTVTGLALAPGLLGCSPSTSDNEAKASRDRQLPNFIGEHFYACPDGSRVDVDFLGDGLTLDIKTRPRAAPVRVTSPASGQTYVGPNLEVSISGGDRITLKRPGARALACKRVLAYRDAADRVAGGQAEGSAA
;
A
#
# COMPACT_ATOMS: atom_id res chain seq x y z
N MET A 1 65.61 18.10 -4.00
CA MET A 1 65.75 17.53 -5.36
C MET A 1 65.68 16.01 -5.25
N ILE A 2 64.53 15.40 -5.55
CA ILE A 2 64.37 13.96 -5.78
C ILE A 2 63.39 13.81 -6.96
N LEU A 3 63.62 12.82 -7.82
CA LEU A 3 63.02 12.69 -9.15
C LEU A 3 61.62 12.02 -9.16
N THR A 4 61.01 12.08 -10.35
CA THR A 4 59.65 11.71 -10.75
C THR A 4 59.48 10.23 -11.19
N VAL A 5 58.23 9.89 -11.59
CA VAL A 5 57.80 8.66 -12.31
C VAL A 5 57.54 7.45 -11.37
N THR A 6 56.45 6.67 -11.44
CA THR A 6 55.45 6.39 -12.50
C THR A 6 54.01 6.36 -11.94
N GLY A 7 53.00 6.60 -12.77
CA GLY A 7 51.59 6.46 -12.37
C GLY A 7 51.05 5.02 -12.46
N LEU A 8 49.97 4.73 -11.73
CA LEU A 8 49.09 3.59 -11.98
C LEU A 8 47.63 4.07 -11.82
N ALA A 9 46.85 3.99 -12.89
CA ALA A 9 45.45 4.36 -12.88
C ALA A 9 44.60 3.24 -12.26
N LEU A 10 43.93 3.52 -11.14
CA LEU A 10 42.91 2.66 -10.57
C LEU A 10 41.54 3.24 -10.89
N ALA A 11 40.86 2.64 -11.85
CA ALA A 11 39.48 3.00 -12.19
C ALA A 11 38.53 2.69 -11.01
N PRO A 12 37.53 3.53 -10.74
CA PRO A 12 36.56 3.26 -9.68
C PRO A 12 35.72 2.04 -10.05
N GLY A 13 35.92 0.94 -9.32
CA GLY A 13 35.02 -0.21 -9.35
C GLY A 13 33.67 0.19 -8.77
N LEU A 14 32.68 0.41 -9.64
CA LEU A 14 31.28 0.49 -9.23
C LEU A 14 30.86 -0.86 -8.65
N LEU A 15 30.85 -0.97 -7.33
CA LEU A 15 30.20 -2.08 -6.63
C LEU A 15 28.71 -2.03 -7.01
N GLY A 16 28.31 -2.94 -7.90
CA GLY A 16 26.95 -3.01 -8.39
C GLY A 16 25.98 -3.25 -7.24
N CYS A 17 25.00 -2.37 -7.08
CA CYS A 17 23.81 -2.68 -6.30
C CYS A 17 23.18 -3.94 -6.88
N SER A 18 23.12 -5.03 -6.11
CA SER A 18 22.30 -6.19 -6.44
C SER A 18 20.84 -5.84 -6.18
N PRO A 19 19.97 -5.70 -7.20
CA PRO A 19 18.54 -5.70 -6.97
C PRO A 19 18.13 -7.13 -6.62
N SER A 20 18.08 -7.44 -5.32
CA SER A 20 17.28 -8.56 -4.82
C SER A 20 15.79 -8.18 -4.91
N THR A 21 15.31 -7.92 -6.12
CA THR A 21 13.89 -7.71 -6.38
C THR A 21 13.20 -9.05 -6.31
N SER A 22 12.51 -9.30 -5.20
CA SER A 22 11.56 -10.39 -5.06
C SER A 22 10.45 -10.24 -6.11
N ASP A 23 10.58 -10.89 -7.26
CA ASP A 23 9.64 -10.80 -8.39
C ASP A 23 8.18 -11.11 -8.01
N ASN A 24 8.00 -11.82 -6.90
CA ASN A 24 6.71 -12.16 -6.30
C ASN A 24 5.91 -10.94 -5.79
N GLU A 25 6.57 -9.87 -5.33
CA GLU A 25 5.88 -8.67 -4.83
C GLU A 25 5.38 -7.80 -5.99
N ALA A 26 6.19 -7.63 -7.04
CA ALA A 26 5.80 -6.89 -8.24
C ALA A 26 4.66 -7.58 -9.01
N LYS A 27 4.62 -8.91 -9.05
CA LYS A 27 3.56 -9.70 -9.70
C LYS A 27 2.17 -9.45 -9.11
N ALA A 28 2.05 -9.38 -7.78
CA ALA A 28 0.77 -9.16 -7.10
C ALA A 28 0.10 -7.80 -7.46
N SER A 29 0.91 -6.78 -7.76
CA SER A 29 0.42 -5.45 -8.18
C SER A 29 0.18 -5.33 -9.70
N ARG A 30 0.84 -6.15 -10.53
CA ARG A 30 0.82 -6.03 -12.01
C ARG A 30 -0.33 -6.77 -12.69
N ASP A 31 -0.81 -7.88 -12.13
CA ASP A 31 -1.98 -8.59 -12.67
C ASP A 31 -3.30 -7.82 -12.47
N ARG A 32 -3.24 -6.69 -11.72
CA ARG A 32 -4.30 -5.68 -11.58
C ARG A 32 -4.19 -4.57 -12.65
N GLN A 33 -4.27 -4.88 -13.96
CA GLN A 33 -4.35 -3.85 -15.03
C GLN A 33 -5.73 -3.17 -15.02
N LEU A 34 -6.01 -2.42 -13.95
CA LEU A 34 -7.15 -1.53 -13.84
C LEU A 34 -6.92 -0.35 -14.80
N PRO A 35 -7.79 -0.12 -15.80
CA PRO A 35 -7.68 1.07 -16.64
C PRO A 35 -7.78 2.30 -15.74
N ASN A 36 -6.83 3.22 -15.92
CA ASN A 36 -6.73 4.49 -15.21
C ASN A 36 -6.39 4.39 -13.70
N PHE A 37 -5.74 3.35 -13.19
CA PHE A 37 -5.21 3.37 -11.81
C PHE A 37 -4.21 4.52 -11.58
N ILE A 38 -4.38 5.29 -10.48
CA ILE A 38 -3.47 6.41 -10.11
C ILE A 38 -2.86 6.30 -8.70
N GLY A 39 -3.33 5.37 -7.86
CA GLY A 39 -2.73 5.15 -6.54
C GLY A 39 -3.54 4.18 -5.66
N GLU A 40 -2.89 3.62 -4.65
CA GLU A 40 -3.49 2.66 -3.71
C GLU A 40 -3.31 3.18 -2.29
N HIS A 41 -4.34 3.05 -1.45
CA HIS A 41 -4.25 3.32 -0.01
C HIS A 41 -4.80 2.15 0.81
N PHE A 42 -4.06 1.80 1.86
CA PHE A 42 -4.44 0.78 2.81
C PHE A 42 -5.03 1.40 4.06
N TYR A 43 -6.08 0.79 4.61
CA TYR A 43 -6.73 1.22 5.84
C TYR A 43 -6.89 0.05 6.81
N ALA A 44 -6.69 0.31 8.10
CA ALA A 44 -6.98 -0.59 9.20
C ALA A 44 -8.27 -0.15 9.92
N CYS A 45 -9.16 -1.10 10.15
CA CYS A 45 -10.47 -0.86 10.76
C CYS A 45 -10.51 -1.32 12.23
N PRO A 46 -11.40 -0.76 13.07
CA PRO A 46 -11.50 -1.13 14.49
C PRO A 46 -11.88 -2.59 14.77
N ASP A 47 -12.48 -3.28 13.80
CA ASP A 47 -12.81 -4.71 13.84
C ASP A 47 -11.63 -5.63 13.45
N GLY A 48 -10.42 -5.07 13.29
CA GLY A 48 -9.24 -5.78 12.83
C GLY A 48 -9.22 -6.06 11.32
N SER A 49 -10.31 -5.73 10.60
CA SER A 49 -10.35 -5.86 9.15
C SER A 49 -9.47 -4.81 8.46
N ARG A 50 -9.19 -5.06 7.18
CA ARG A 50 -8.32 -4.25 6.34
C ARG A 50 -9.00 -3.95 5.03
N VAL A 51 -8.83 -2.71 4.56
CA VAL A 51 -9.39 -2.24 3.29
C VAL A 51 -8.26 -1.74 2.42
N ASP A 52 -8.23 -2.25 1.20
CA ASP A 52 -7.40 -1.80 0.08
C ASP A 52 -8.32 -0.94 -0.82
N VAL A 53 -7.86 0.26 -1.16
CA VAL A 53 -8.59 1.27 -1.92
C VAL A 53 -7.72 1.71 -3.09
N ASP A 54 -8.09 1.27 -4.30
CA ASP A 54 -7.53 1.80 -5.54
C ASP A 54 -8.24 3.10 -5.91
N PHE A 55 -7.48 4.15 -6.20
CA PHE A 55 -7.96 5.40 -6.78
C PHE A 55 -7.80 5.34 -8.30
N LEU A 56 -8.86 5.69 -9.03
CA LEU A 56 -8.86 5.76 -10.49
C LEU A 56 -8.73 7.20 -11.00
N GLY A 57 -8.34 7.35 -12.26
CA GLY A 57 -7.79 8.58 -12.85
C GLY A 57 -8.77 9.69 -13.13
N ASP A 58 -10.05 9.48 -12.87
CA ASP A 58 -11.06 10.54 -12.80
C ASP A 58 -11.03 11.28 -11.43
N GLY A 59 -10.35 10.73 -10.42
CA GLY A 59 -10.37 11.22 -9.04
C GLY A 59 -11.72 11.09 -8.33
N LEU A 60 -12.68 10.41 -8.98
CA LEU A 60 -14.09 10.29 -8.55
C LEU A 60 -14.54 8.83 -8.45
N THR A 61 -13.74 7.87 -8.91
CA THR A 61 -14.02 6.45 -8.84
C THR A 61 -12.96 5.72 -8.02
N LEU A 62 -13.41 4.83 -7.13
CA LEU A 62 -12.57 3.96 -6.32
C LEU A 62 -12.94 2.49 -6.55
N ASP A 63 -11.95 1.60 -6.45
CA ASP A 63 -12.15 0.16 -6.33
C ASP A 63 -11.79 -0.31 -4.91
N ILE A 64 -12.78 -0.83 -4.18
CA ILE A 64 -12.65 -1.18 -2.75
C ILE A 64 -12.53 -2.68 -2.57
N LYS A 65 -11.41 -3.18 -2.03
CA LYS A 65 -11.30 -4.59 -1.60
C LYS A 65 -11.24 -4.68 -0.08
N THR A 66 -12.18 -5.44 0.50
CA THR A 66 -12.29 -5.62 1.97
C THR A 66 -11.68 -6.94 2.46
N ARG A 67 -11.27 -7.83 1.54
CA ARG A 67 -10.68 -9.14 1.84
C ARG A 67 -9.72 -9.54 0.72
N PRO A 68 -8.62 -10.25 1.03
CA PRO A 68 -7.80 -10.92 0.00
C PRO A 68 -8.69 -11.84 -0.84
N ARG A 69 -8.50 -11.83 -2.17
CA ARG A 69 -9.28 -12.60 -3.18
C ARG A 69 -10.75 -12.18 -3.40
N ALA A 70 -11.30 -11.19 -2.69
CA ALA A 70 -12.60 -10.65 -3.05
C ALA A 70 -12.51 -9.80 -4.33
N ALA A 71 -13.54 -9.85 -5.18
CA ALA A 71 -13.69 -8.90 -6.28
C ALA A 71 -13.80 -7.47 -5.71
N PRO A 72 -13.13 -6.47 -6.32
CA PRO A 72 -13.29 -5.08 -5.90
C PRO A 72 -14.73 -4.60 -6.04
N VAL A 73 -15.20 -3.79 -5.09
CA VAL A 73 -16.47 -3.07 -5.18
C VAL A 73 -16.18 -1.68 -5.72
N ARG A 74 -16.61 -1.45 -6.96
CA ARG A 74 -16.63 -0.13 -7.62
C ARG A 74 -17.54 0.82 -6.85
N VAL A 75 -17.04 1.99 -6.50
CA VAL A 75 -17.84 3.11 -5.97
C VAL A 75 -17.47 4.40 -6.69
N THR A 76 -18.44 5.26 -6.98
CA THR A 76 -18.23 6.52 -7.71
C THR A 76 -18.88 7.68 -6.96
N SER A 77 -18.20 8.81 -6.90
CA SER A 77 -18.70 10.07 -6.34
C SER A 77 -19.18 11.01 -7.46
N PRO A 78 -20.29 11.76 -7.28
CA PRO A 78 -20.73 12.74 -8.26
C PRO A 78 -19.81 13.98 -8.34
N ALA A 79 -19.01 14.25 -7.31
CA ALA A 79 -18.07 15.38 -7.26
C ALA A 79 -16.98 15.18 -6.18
N SER A 80 -15.89 15.94 -6.26
CA SER A 80 -14.83 15.90 -5.25
C SER A 80 -15.36 16.25 -3.85
N GLY A 81 -14.97 15.48 -2.84
CA GLY A 81 -15.40 15.66 -1.45
C GLY A 81 -16.78 15.08 -1.10
N GLN A 82 -17.58 14.65 -2.09
CA GLN A 82 -18.85 13.96 -1.85
C GLN A 82 -18.63 12.47 -1.53
N THR A 83 -19.67 11.82 -1.02
CA THR A 83 -19.68 10.36 -0.76
C THR A 83 -19.66 9.58 -2.06
N TYR A 84 -18.78 8.58 -2.14
CA TYR A 84 -18.73 7.61 -3.22
C TYR A 84 -19.79 6.53 -2.97
N VAL A 85 -20.56 6.17 -3.99
CA VAL A 85 -21.67 5.22 -3.91
C VAL A 85 -21.46 4.07 -4.89
N GLY A 86 -21.73 2.85 -4.43
CA GLY A 86 -21.80 1.64 -5.24
C GLY A 86 -22.92 0.71 -4.76
N PRO A 87 -23.07 -0.48 -5.37
CA PRO A 87 -24.30 -1.28 -5.27
C PRO A 87 -24.77 -1.64 -3.86
N ASN A 88 -23.84 -1.86 -2.92
CA ASN A 88 -24.14 -2.18 -1.52
C ASN A 88 -23.13 -1.51 -0.57
N LEU A 89 -22.54 -0.38 -0.98
CA LEU A 89 -21.46 0.28 -0.24
C LEU A 89 -21.46 1.78 -0.52
N GLU A 90 -21.54 2.56 0.55
CA GLU A 90 -21.20 3.98 0.59
C GLU A 90 -19.80 4.14 1.22
N VAL A 91 -19.00 5.05 0.68
CA VAL A 91 -17.65 5.37 1.15
C VAL A 91 -17.49 6.89 1.24
N SER A 92 -17.06 7.40 2.40
CA SER A 92 -16.62 8.79 2.55
C SER A 92 -15.17 8.86 3.01
N ILE A 93 -14.44 9.85 2.50
CA ILE A 93 -13.04 10.13 2.87
C ILE A 93 -13.01 11.46 3.62
N SER A 94 -12.26 11.54 4.71
CA SER A 94 -12.18 12.71 5.60
C SER A 94 -10.80 12.84 6.23
N GLY A 95 -10.34 14.07 6.50
CA GLY A 95 -9.09 14.33 7.23
C GLY A 95 -7.81 13.86 6.52
N GLY A 96 -7.88 13.39 5.28
CA GLY A 96 -6.75 12.83 4.52
C GLY A 96 -6.35 11.40 4.92
N ASP A 97 -6.64 10.98 6.16
CA ASP A 97 -6.25 9.67 6.70
C ASP A 97 -7.44 8.76 7.07
N ARG A 98 -8.69 9.24 7.08
CA ARG A 98 -9.86 8.43 7.45
C ARG A 98 -10.75 8.10 6.26
N ILE A 99 -11.22 6.87 6.26
CA ILE A 99 -12.27 6.39 5.37
C ILE A 99 -13.42 5.83 6.21
N THR A 100 -14.67 6.02 5.79
CA THR A 100 -15.84 5.43 6.44
C THR A 100 -16.60 4.59 5.45
N LEU A 101 -16.76 3.29 5.74
CA LEU A 101 -17.52 2.35 4.93
C LEU A 101 -18.91 2.15 5.57
N LYS A 102 -19.98 2.33 4.81
CA LYS A 102 -21.36 2.08 5.24
C LYS A 102 -22.03 1.09 4.28
N ARG A 103 -22.52 -0.02 4.84
CA ARG A 103 -23.30 -1.04 4.11
C ARG A 103 -24.76 -0.97 4.56
N PRO A 104 -25.75 -1.30 3.70
CA PRO A 104 -27.15 -1.38 4.11
C PRO A 104 -27.35 -2.27 5.35
N GLY A 105 -28.12 -1.79 6.32
CA GLY A 105 -28.39 -2.51 7.58
C GLY A 105 -27.21 -2.64 8.56
N ALA A 106 -26.01 -2.19 8.21
CA ALA A 106 -24.82 -2.27 9.06
C ALA A 106 -24.47 -0.93 9.71
N ARG A 107 -23.78 -0.98 10.86
CA ARG A 107 -23.13 0.22 11.42
C ARG A 107 -22.00 0.68 10.49
N ALA A 108 -21.81 2.00 10.38
CA ALA A 108 -20.70 2.57 9.65
C ALA A 108 -19.36 2.21 10.31
N LEU A 109 -18.38 1.79 9.51
CA LEU A 109 -17.06 1.36 9.95
C LEU A 109 -16.04 2.41 9.52
N ALA A 110 -15.50 3.16 10.48
CA ALA A 110 -14.51 4.19 10.22
C ALA A 110 -13.09 3.66 10.45
N CYS A 111 -12.30 3.62 9.38
CA CYS A 111 -10.96 3.04 9.33
C CYS A 111 -9.89 4.14 9.13
N LYS A 112 -8.66 3.87 9.57
CA LYS A 112 -7.51 4.81 9.46
C LYS A 112 -6.48 4.31 8.46
N ARG A 113 -5.88 5.21 7.70
CA ARG A 113 -4.85 4.94 6.70
C ARG A 113 -3.59 4.41 7.37
N VAL A 114 -2.98 3.40 6.76
CA VAL A 114 -1.71 2.79 7.16
C VAL A 114 -0.76 2.77 5.97
N LEU A 115 0.54 2.81 6.21
CA LEU A 115 1.54 3.03 5.15
C LEU A 115 1.63 1.84 4.18
N ALA A 116 1.53 0.62 4.69
CA ALA A 116 1.32 -0.63 3.96
C ALA A 116 1.04 -1.75 5.00
N TYR A 117 0.85 -2.99 4.56
CA TYR A 117 0.69 -4.14 5.46
C TYR A 117 1.94 -4.52 6.29
N ARG A 118 3.04 -3.76 6.20
CA ARG A 118 4.35 -4.08 6.82
C ARG A 118 4.27 -4.22 8.35
N ASP A 119 3.41 -3.46 9.03
CA ASP A 119 3.17 -3.59 10.48
C ASP A 119 2.65 -4.98 10.93
N ALA A 120 2.11 -5.79 10.01
CA ALA A 120 1.74 -7.17 10.29
C ALA A 120 2.90 -8.15 10.07
N ALA A 121 3.75 -7.91 9.07
CA ALA A 121 4.92 -8.74 8.80
C ALA A 121 6.00 -8.52 9.87
N ASP A 122 6.26 -7.28 10.27
CA ASP A 122 7.29 -6.94 11.26
C ASP A 122 6.96 -7.48 12.66
N ARG A 123 5.67 -7.61 13.02
CA ARG A 123 5.27 -8.27 14.28
C ARG A 123 5.42 -9.80 14.25
N VAL A 124 5.43 -10.41 13.08
CA VAL A 124 5.73 -11.84 12.92
C VAL A 124 7.25 -12.06 12.93
N ALA A 125 8.03 -11.12 12.37
CA ALA A 125 9.49 -11.16 12.37
C ALA A 125 10.12 -10.81 13.74
N GLY A 126 9.50 -9.92 14.52
CA GLY A 126 9.99 -9.47 15.84
C GLY A 126 9.72 -10.43 17.00
N GLY A 127 9.11 -11.60 16.75
CA GLY A 127 8.63 -12.52 17.79
C GLY A 127 9.67 -13.41 18.47
N GLN A 128 10.97 -13.23 18.24
CA GLN A 128 12.00 -14.11 18.81
C GLN A 128 13.34 -13.41 19.10
N ALA A 129 13.37 -12.61 20.17
CA ALA A 129 14.61 -12.07 20.77
C ALA A 129 14.50 -11.82 22.28
N GLU A 130 13.67 -12.57 23.02
CA GLU A 130 13.70 -12.60 24.49
C GLU A 130 13.92 -14.04 24.98
N GLY A 131 15.17 -14.37 25.34
CA GLY A 131 15.52 -15.69 25.88
C GLY A 131 17.02 -15.95 26.01
N SER A 132 17.46 -16.34 27.23
CA SER A 132 18.85 -16.60 27.68
C SER A 132 19.76 -15.35 27.68
N ALA A 133 20.26 -14.82 28.80
CA ALA A 133 20.59 -15.41 30.11
C ALA A 133 21.66 -16.52 30.06
N ALA A 134 22.92 -16.14 30.28
CA ALA A 134 23.85 -16.68 31.28
C ALA A 134 25.12 -15.80 31.31
#